data_AF-N1QBX6-F1
#
_entry.id   AF-N1QBX6-F1
#
_cell.length_a   1.000
_cell.length_b   1.000
_cell.length_c   1.000
_cell.angle_alpha   90.00
_cell.angle_beta   90.00
_cell.angle_gamma   90.00
#
_symmetry.space_group_name_H-M   'P 1'
#
loop_
_entity.id
_entity.type
_entity.pdbx_description
1 polymer ?
#
loop_
_entity_poly.entity_id
_entity_poly.type
_entity_poly.pdbx_seq_one_letter_code
_entity_poly.pdbx_strand_id
1 'polypeptide(L)'
;YSTELAPSARAACQQTTCKKEGIKIQKGELRQGVLVTIREHDTIKWRHWGCVTPLVLSNWKDVSGGDMDLIDGYDELPADAQEKVERALQQGHVDDADWKGVSHFLTTILHYI
;
A
#
# COMPACT_ATOMS: atom_id res chain seq x y z
N TYR A 1 -6.74 3.39 9.26
CA TYR A 1 -6.00 2.79 8.12
C TYR A 1 -4.59 2.50 8.59
N SER A 2 -3.87 1.56 7.98
CA SER A 2 -2.56 1.11 8.51
C SER A 2 -1.42 1.21 7.48
N THR A 3 -0.22 1.46 7.96
CA THR A 3 1.07 1.35 7.24
C THR A 3 2.03 0.43 7.99
N GLU A 4 2.88 -0.28 7.27
CA GLU A 4 4.06 -0.92 7.85
C GLU A 4 5.09 -1.27 6.76
N LEU A 5 6.33 -1.57 7.17
CA LEU A 5 7.23 -2.38 6.35
C LEU A 5 6.89 -3.84 6.54
N ALA A 6 6.64 -4.56 5.45
CA ALA A 6 6.18 -5.94 5.52
C ALA A 6 7.18 -6.84 6.29
N PRO A 7 6.78 -7.48 7.41
CA PRO A 7 7.69 -8.31 8.20
C PRO A 7 8.01 -9.66 7.52
N SER A 8 7.17 -10.08 6.56
CA SER A 8 7.36 -11.31 5.78
C SER A 8 6.65 -11.25 4.43
N ALA A 9 7.05 -12.11 3.49
CA ALA A 9 6.50 -12.20 2.14
C ALA A 9 5.22 -13.07 2.04
N ARG A 10 4.31 -12.97 3.02
CA ARG A 10 3.08 -13.79 3.08
C ARG A 10 1.83 -13.08 2.57
N ALA A 11 1.78 -11.75 2.67
CA ALA A 11 0.61 -10.97 2.28
C ALA A 11 0.50 -10.86 0.74
N ALA A 12 -0.66 -11.19 0.19
CA ALA A 12 -0.99 -10.93 -1.21
C ALA A 12 -1.61 -9.54 -1.38
N CYS A 13 -1.16 -8.79 -2.38
CA CYS A 13 -1.73 -7.48 -2.68
C CYS A 13 -3.19 -7.61 -3.10
N GLN A 14 -4.05 -6.73 -2.57
CA GLN A 14 -5.49 -6.73 -2.81
C GLN A 14 -5.92 -5.82 -3.97
N GLN A 15 -4.98 -5.18 -4.67
CA GLN A 15 -5.29 -4.55 -5.95
C GLN A 15 -5.68 -5.65 -6.95
N THR A 16 -6.75 -5.45 -7.72
CA THR A 16 -7.38 -6.44 -8.60
C THR A 16 -6.42 -7.24 -9.48
N THR A 17 -5.50 -6.58 -10.17
CA THR A 17 -4.49 -7.16 -11.07
C THR A 17 -3.48 -7.98 -10.28
N CYS A 18 -2.83 -7.39 -9.27
CA CYS A 18 -1.87 -8.12 -8.43
C CYS A 18 -2.52 -9.32 -7.71
N LYS A 19 -3.77 -9.18 -7.28
CA LYS A 19 -4.55 -10.23 -6.63
C LYS A 19 -4.83 -11.39 -7.58
N LYS A 20 -5.20 -11.11 -8.83
CA LYS A 20 -5.43 -12.13 -9.87
C LYS A 20 -4.14 -12.89 -10.19
N GLU A 21 -3.03 -12.18 -10.24
CA GLU A 21 -1.70 -12.75 -10.51
C GLU A 21 -1.04 -13.38 -9.28
N GLY A 22 -1.65 -13.27 -8.10
CA GLY A 22 -1.11 -13.83 -6.85
C GLY A 22 0.19 -13.15 -6.39
N ILE A 23 0.44 -11.91 -6.80
CA ILE A 23 1.67 -11.19 -6.45
C ILE A 23 1.68 -10.88 -4.95
N LYS A 24 2.72 -11.37 -4.28
CA LYS A 24 2.96 -11.12 -2.86
C LYS A 24 3.75 -9.84 -2.64
N ILE A 25 3.53 -9.22 -1.49
CA ILE A 25 4.29 -8.08 -0.98
C ILE A 25 5.53 -8.66 -0.31
N GLN A 26 6.73 -8.26 -0.74
CA GLN A 26 7.97 -8.84 -0.22
C GLN A 26 8.33 -8.29 1.16
N LYS A 27 9.16 -9.04 1.91
CA LYS A 27 9.66 -8.59 3.21
C LYS A 27 10.43 -7.28 3.05
N GLY A 28 10.15 -6.29 3.90
CA GLY A 28 10.76 -4.96 3.88
C GLY A 28 10.08 -3.98 2.92
N GLU A 29 9.13 -4.41 2.09
CA GLU A 29 8.37 -3.47 1.25
C GLU A 29 7.35 -2.69 2.08
N LEU A 30 7.28 -1.37 1.85
CA LEU A 30 6.21 -0.53 2.38
C LEU A 30 4.85 -1.01 1.83
N ARG A 31 3.87 -1.15 2.73
CA ARG A 31 2.52 -1.58 2.38
C ARG A 31 1.43 -0.78 3.08
N GLN A 32 0.30 -0.73 2.40
CA GLN A 32 -0.91 -0.02 2.83
C GLN A 32 -1.99 -1.03 3.24
N GLY A 33 -2.56 -0.87 4.42
CA GLY A 33 -3.57 -1.75 5.00
C GLY A 33 -4.93 -1.07 5.22
N VAL A 34 -6.01 -1.79 4.92
CA VAL A 34 -7.37 -1.42 5.32
C VAL A 34 -7.93 -2.53 6.21
N LEU A 35 -8.28 -2.20 7.45
CA LEU A 35 -9.00 -3.11 8.34
C LEU A 35 -10.41 -3.33 7.77
N VAL A 36 -10.79 -4.59 7.59
CA VAL A 36 -12.14 -4.97 7.19
C VAL A 36 -12.64 -6.09 8.09
N THR A 37 -13.90 -5.99 8.51
CA THR A 37 -14.56 -7.03 9.29
C THR A 37 -15.33 -7.95 8.36
N ILE A 38 -15.07 -9.25 8.41
CA ILE A 38 -15.76 -10.28 7.63
C ILE A 38 -16.29 -11.33 8.60
N ARG A 39 -17.62 -11.46 8.71
CA ARG A 39 -18.28 -12.43 9.60
C ARG A 39 -17.68 -12.40 11.01
N GLU A 40 -17.64 -11.22 11.62
CA GLU A 40 -17.11 -10.97 12.97
C GLU A 40 -15.59 -11.12 13.14
N HIS A 41 -14.86 -11.44 12.06
CA HIS A 41 -13.40 -11.50 12.07
C HIS A 41 -12.80 -10.29 11.38
N ASP A 42 -11.97 -9.56 12.12
CA ASP A 42 -11.19 -8.47 11.56
C ASP A 42 -10.00 -9.02 10.77
N THR A 43 -9.77 -8.45 9.59
CA THR A 43 -8.65 -8.80 8.72
C THR A 43 -8.16 -7.55 8.02
N ILE A 44 -6.85 -7.39 7.89
CA ILE A 44 -6.28 -6.30 7.11
C ILE A 44 -6.11 -6.72 5.66
N LYS A 45 -6.64 -5.91 4.74
CA LYS A 45 -6.43 -6.03 3.30
C LYS A 45 -5.24 -5.18 2.88
N TRP A 46 -4.12 -5.86 2.63
CA TRP A 46 -2.86 -5.22 2.25
C TRP A 46 -2.77 -4.93 0.75
N ARG A 47 -2.12 -3.83 0.40
CA ARG A 47 -1.70 -3.48 -0.96
C ARG A 47 -0.21 -3.12 -0.96
N HIS A 48 0.48 -3.36 -2.07
CA HIS A 48 1.78 -2.73 -2.30
C HIS A 48 1.60 -1.21 -2.21
N TRP A 49 2.62 -0.50 -1.71
CA TRP A 49 2.63 0.96 -1.73
C TRP A 49 2.33 1.53 -3.12
N GLY A 50 3.02 1.03 -4.14
CA GLY A 50 2.81 1.40 -5.54
C GLY A 50 1.44 1.07 -6.14
N CYS A 51 0.59 0.32 -5.43
CA CYS A 51 -0.77 -0.02 -5.85
C CYS A 51 -1.84 0.80 -5.11
N VAL A 52 -1.43 1.74 -4.25
CA VAL A 52 -2.33 2.65 -3.55
C VAL A 52 -2.85 3.68 -4.55
N THR A 53 -4.17 3.78 -4.67
CA THR A 53 -4.81 4.69 -5.63
C THR A 53 -5.09 6.06 -4.99
N PRO A 54 -5.27 7.11 -5.81
CA PRO A 54 -5.68 8.42 -5.30
C PRO A 54 -6.95 8.38 -4.43
N LEU A 55 -7.91 7.54 -4.79
CA LEU A 55 -9.13 7.34 -3.99
C LEU A 55 -8.82 6.78 -2.59
N VAL A 56 -7.87 5.85 -2.47
CA VAL A 56 -7.49 5.31 -1.15
C VAL A 56 -6.84 6.40 -0.29
N LEU A 57 -5.94 7.21 -0.87
CA LEU A 57 -5.30 8.33 -0.16
C LEU A 57 -6.31 9.42 0.23
N SER A 58 -7.27 9.74 -0.63
CA SER A 58 -8.37 10.64 -0.29
C SER A 58 -9.14 10.12 0.92
N ASN A 59 -9.55 8.85 0.91
CA ASN A 59 -10.28 8.28 2.02
C ASN A 59 -9.44 8.24 3.32
N TRP A 60 -8.11 8.05 3.23
CA TRP A 60 -7.23 8.17 4.40
C TRP A 60 -7.32 9.56 4.99
N LYS A 61 -7.11 10.58 4.16
CA LYS A 61 -7.14 11.99 4.56
C LYS A 61 -8.50 12.40 5.14
N ASP A 62 -9.58 11.92 4.56
CA ASP A 62 -10.94 12.20 5.04
C ASP A 62 -11.20 11.56 6.41
N VAL A 63 -10.74 10.32 6.62
CA VAL A 63 -10.91 9.59 7.89
C VAL A 63 -9.99 10.12 8.99
N SER A 64 -8.76 10.51 8.64
CA SER A 64 -7.79 11.02 9.61
C SER A 64 -7.88 12.53 9.83
N GLY A 65 -8.64 13.26 9.01
CA GLY A 65 -8.61 14.72 9.01
C GLY A 65 -7.24 15.31 8.64
N GLY A 66 -6.36 14.51 8.01
CA GLY A 66 -4.97 14.87 7.75
C GLY A 66 -4.01 14.66 8.92
N ASP A 67 -4.47 14.12 10.04
CA ASP A 67 -3.62 13.76 11.18
C ASP A 67 -2.91 12.42 10.92
N MET A 68 -1.58 12.42 10.98
CA MET A 68 -0.78 11.21 10.72
C MET A 68 -0.78 10.26 11.93
N ASP A 69 -1.03 10.77 13.14
CA ASP A 69 -1.07 9.96 14.37
C ASP A 69 -2.28 9.00 14.38
N LEU A 70 -3.28 9.25 13.52
CA LEU A 70 -4.44 8.38 13.31
C LEU A 70 -4.20 7.27 12.27
N ILE A 71 -3.01 7.23 11.66
CA ILE A 71 -2.59 6.18 10.73
C ILE A 71 -1.80 5.14 11.53
N ASP A 72 -2.42 3.99 11.70
CA ASP A 72 -1.88 2.86 12.46
C ASP A 72 -0.54 2.37 11.88
N GLY A 73 0.50 2.32 12.72
CA GLY A 73 1.86 1.92 12.35
C GLY A 73 2.68 2.96 11.57
N TYR A 74 2.22 4.21 11.48
CA TYR A 74 2.97 5.29 10.83
C TYR A 74 4.25 5.67 11.61
N ASP A 75 4.14 5.81 12.92
CA ASP A 75 5.23 6.15 13.84
C ASP A 75 6.32 5.07 13.93
N GLU A 76 5.98 3.82 13.62
CA GLU A 76 6.90 2.69 13.55
C GLU A 76 7.73 2.62 12.25
N LEU A 77 7.37 3.40 11.23
CA LEU A 77 8.11 3.44 9.97
C LEU A 77 9.46 4.14 10.13
N PRO A 78 10.48 3.78 9.32
CA PRO A 78 11.67 4.60 9.20
C PRO A 78 11.35 5.96 8.54
N ALA A 79 12.19 6.96 8.80
CA ALA A 79 11.94 8.35 8.41
C ALA A 79 11.72 8.54 6.89
N ASP A 80 12.41 7.78 6.05
CA ASP A 80 12.25 7.83 4.59
C ASP A 80 10.87 7.31 4.14
N ALA A 81 10.36 6.28 4.81
CA ALA A 81 9.02 5.76 4.55
C ALA A 81 7.94 6.68 5.12
N GLN A 82 8.17 7.29 6.28
CA GLN A 82 7.28 8.32 6.85
C GLN A 82 7.09 9.49 5.88
N GLU A 83 8.19 10.08 5.40
CA GLU A 83 8.17 11.20 4.45
C GLU A 83 7.43 10.84 3.15
N LYS A 84 7.62 9.61 2.66
CA LYS A 84 6.92 9.10 1.48
C LYS A 84 5.40 9.01 1.69
N VAL A 85 4.95 8.59 2.87
CA VAL A 85 3.52 8.52 3.21
C VAL A 85 2.92 9.91 3.35
N GLU A 86 3.60 10.83 4.04
CA GLU A 86 3.18 12.23 4.18
C GLU A 86 3.03 12.90 2.82
N ARG A 87 4.07 12.81 1.98
CA ARG A 87 4.07 13.40 0.65
C ARG A 87 2.92 12.85 -0.20
N ALA A 88 2.67 11.54 -0.16
CA ALA A 88 1.58 10.93 -0.91
C ALA A 88 0.19 11.42 -0.45
N LEU A 89 -0.03 11.61 0.87
CA LEU A 89 -1.27 12.14 1.40
C LEU A 89 -1.46 13.63 1.09
N GLN A 90 -0.38 14.39 1.04
CA GLN A 90 -0.40 15.81 0.65
C GLN A 90 -0.72 15.98 -0.85
N GLN A 91 -0.02 15.26 -1.73
CA GLN A 91 -0.20 15.36 -3.19
C GLN A 91 -1.39 14.56 -3.73
N GLY A 92 -1.92 13.60 -2.95
CA GLY A 92 -3.09 12.80 -3.30
C GLY A 92 -2.80 11.60 -4.22
N HIS A 93 -1.53 11.29 -4.49
CA HIS A 93 -1.09 10.10 -5.21
C HIS A 93 0.26 9.63 -4.66
N VAL A 94 0.62 8.37 -4.86
CA VAL A 94 1.99 7.91 -4.55
C VAL A 94 2.99 8.51 -5.53
N ASP A 95 4.28 8.54 -5.15
CA ASP A 95 5.34 9.02 -6.04
C ASP A 95 5.34 8.23 -7.37
N ASP A 96 5.57 8.92 -8.48
CA ASP A 96 5.58 8.29 -9.81
C ASP A 96 6.59 7.14 -9.92
N ALA A 97 7.70 7.23 -9.20
CA ALA A 97 8.73 6.19 -9.13
C ALA A 97 8.24 4.91 -8.40
N ASP A 98 7.25 5.03 -7.52
CA ASP A 98 6.66 3.89 -6.82
C ASP A 98 5.44 3.32 -7.56
N TRP A 99 4.81 4.11 -8.43
CA TRP A 99 3.55 3.74 -9.06
C TRP A 99 3.67 2.48 -9.93
N LYS A 100 2.88 1.45 -9.60
CA LYS A 100 2.86 0.15 -10.30
C LYS A 100 1.76 0.04 -11.36
N GLY A 101 0.95 1.08 -11.57
CA GLY A 101 -0.16 1.07 -12.53
C GLY A 101 -1.38 0.24 -12.09
N VAL A 102 -2.50 0.42 -12.80
CA VAL A 102 -3.71 -0.41 -12.66
C VAL A 102 -3.62 -1.69 -13.51
N SER A 103 -2.65 -1.75 -14.42
CA SER A 103 -2.41 -2.83 -15.37
C SER A 103 -0.90 -3.01 -15.53
N HIS A 104 -0.30 -3.89 -14.74
CA HIS A 104 1.07 -4.33 -14.99
C HIS A 104 1.05 -5.34 -16.15
N PHE A 105 0.81 -4.85 -17.37
CA PHE A 105 1.24 -5.59 -18.56
C PHE A 105 2.73 -5.27 -18.72
N LEU A 106 3.55 -6.32 -18.66
CA LEU A 106 4.92 -6.39 -19.19
C LEU A 106 6.05 -5.73 -18.37
N THR A 107 6.66 -6.48 -17.45
CA THR A 107 8.14 -6.44 -17.29
C THR A 107 8.78 -7.80 -17.01
N THR A 108 8.02 -8.90 -16.96
CA THR A 108 8.58 -10.23 -16.63
C THR A 108 9.01 -11.09 -17.83
N ILE A 109 8.98 -10.59 -19.08
CA ILE A 109 9.38 -11.39 -20.27
C ILE A 109 10.35 -10.64 -21.22
N LEU A 110 11.28 -9.84 -20.70
CA LEU A 110 12.32 -9.21 -21.54
C LEU A 110 13.73 -9.28 -20.93
N HIS A 111 13.97 -10.24 -20.04
CA HIS A 111 15.33 -10.56 -19.56
C HIS A 111 15.77 -12.00 -19.89
N TYR A 112 15.00 -12.74 -20.70
CA TYR A 112 15.32 -14.11 -21.13
C TYR A 112 14.83 -14.41 -22.57
N ILE A 113 15.13 -13.52 -23.51
CA ILE A 113 15.23 -13.82 -24.96
C ILE A 113 16.37 -13.03 -25.56
#